data_AF-A0A929EYX5-F1
#
_entry.id   AF-A0A929EYX5-F1
#
_cell.length_a   1.000
_cell.length_b   1.000
_cell.length_c   1.000
_cell.angle_alpha   90.00
_cell.angle_beta   90.00
_cell.angle_gamma   90.00
#
_symmetry.space_group_name_H-M   'P 1'
#
loop_
_entity.id
_entity.type
_entity.pdbx_description
1 polymer ?
#
loop_
_entity_poly.entity_id
_entity_poly.type
_entity_poly.pdbx_seq_one_letter_code
_entity_poly.pdbx_strand_id
1 'polypeptide(L)' 'MNIQKKSQQGFTLIELMIVIAIIGILAAIALPAYQDYTVRAKMSEPIAALSEAKTAYTEYFSANGYLPADQA' A
#
# COMPACT_ATOMS: atom_id res chain seq x y z
N MET A 1 -31.30 44.70 26.40
CA MET A 1 -30.20 43.71 26.47
C MET A 1 -29.38 43.87 25.19
N ASN A 2 -28.24 44.58 25.25
CA ASN A 2 -27.43 44.83 24.05
C ASN A 2 -26.55 43.61 23.76
N ILE A 3 -26.89 42.88 22.69
CA ILE A 3 -26.13 41.74 22.21
C ILE A 3 -24.94 42.28 21.42
N GLN A 4 -23.75 42.28 22.04
CA GLN A 4 -22.52 42.60 21.33
C GLN A 4 -22.24 41.51 20.29
N LYS A 5 -22.33 41.86 19.01
CA LYS A 5 -22.03 40.99 17.89
C LYS A 5 -20.51 40.76 17.88
N LYS A 6 -20.04 39.59 18.31
CA LYS A 6 -18.63 39.22 18.15
C LYS A 6 -18.32 39.25 16.64
N SER A 7 -17.38 40.09 16.23
CA SER A 7 -16.86 40.10 14.87
C SER A 7 -16.30 38.71 14.55
N GLN A 8 -16.82 38.04 13.54
CA GLN A 8 -16.21 36.81 13.03
C GLN A 8 -14.91 37.19 12.32
N GLN A 9 -13.78 36.84 12.92
CA GLN A 9 -12.48 36.87 12.25
C GLN A 9 -12.41 35.67 11.30
N GLY A 10 -12.31 35.95 9.99
CA GLY A 10 -12.09 34.94 8.97
C GLY A 10 -10.65 34.42 9.00
N PHE A 11 -10.45 33.24 8.42
CA PHE A 11 -9.12 32.63 8.26
C PHE A 11 -8.34 33.35 7.14
N THR A 12 -7.03 33.44 7.29
CA THR A 12 -6.16 34.08 6.29
C THR A 12 -5.76 33.08 5.20
N LEU A 13 -5.51 33.59 3.99
CA LEU A 13 -4.98 32.76 2.91
C LEU A 13 -3.60 32.19 3.26
N ILE A 14 -2.81 32.90 4.05
CA ILE A 14 -1.48 32.46 4.48
C ILE A 14 -1.58 31.21 5.34
N GLU A 15 -2.49 31.18 6.30
CA GLU A 15 -2.70 29.98 7.13
C GLU A 15 -3.13 28.80 6.26
N LEU A 16 -3.96 29.04 5.25
CA LEU A 16 -4.44 27.99 4.35
C LEU A 16 -3.31 27.42 3.48
N MET A 17 -2.41 28.27 2.99
CA MET A 17 -1.27 27.85 2.19
C MET A 17 -0.29 26.99 3.01
N ILE A 18 -0.05 27.32 4.28
CA ILE A 18 0.82 26.53 5.16
C ILE A 18 0.22 25.13 5.38
N VAL A 19 -1.09 25.05 5.64
CA VAL A 19 -1.79 23.78 5.84
C VAL A 19 -1.67 22.89 4.58
N ILE A 20 -1.91 23.46 3.40
CA ILE A 20 -1.79 22.73 2.13
C ILE A 20 -0.34 22.25 1.90
N ALA A 21 0.66 23.08 2.21
CA ALA A 21 2.05 22.71 2.07
C ALA A 21 2.42 21.50 2.94
N ILE A 22 2.00 21.49 4.21
CA ILE A 22 2.24 20.37 5.13
C ILE A 22 1.53 19.10 4.65
N ILE A 23 0.24 19.21 4.28
CA ILE A 23 -0.53 18.06 3.76
C ILE A 23 0.11 17.52 2.48
N GLY A 24 0.59 18.39 1.59
CA GLY A 24 1.27 18.00 0.35
C GLY A 24 2.52 17.17 0.59
N ILE A 25 3.38 17.58 1.54
CA ILE A 25 4.58 16.83 1.93
C ILE A 25 4.20 15.46 2.53
N LEU A 26 3.23 15.44 3.45
CA LEU A 26 2.80 14.19 4.09
C LEU A 26 2.17 13.23 3.06
N ALA A 27 1.34 13.73 2.15
CA ALA A 27 0.69 12.92 1.11
C ALA A 27 1.71 12.33 0.12
N ALA A 28 2.74 13.10 -0.25
CA ALA A 28 3.78 12.65 -1.17
C ALA A 28 4.57 11.43 -0.62
N ILE A 29 4.71 11.33 0.70
CA ILE A 29 5.40 10.22 1.37
C ILE A 29 4.42 9.09 1.72
N ALA A 30 3.25 9.44 2.26
CA ALA A 30 2.29 8.47 2.77
C ALA A 30 1.62 7.66 1.66
N LEU A 31 1.32 8.27 0.51
CA LEU A 31 0.64 7.59 -0.59
C LEU A 31 1.47 6.44 -1.19
N PRO A 32 2.73 6.63 -1.62
CA PRO A 32 3.53 5.51 -2.14
C PRO A 32 3.79 4.45 -1.08
N ALA A 33 4.07 4.84 0.18
CA ALA A 33 4.27 3.89 1.28
C ALA A 33 3.02 3.02 1.53
N TYR A 34 1.83 3.61 1.48
CA TYR A 34 0.58 2.88 1.61
C TYR A 34 0.34 1.95 0.42
N GLN A 35 0.62 2.40 -0.81
CA GLN A 35 0.54 1.55 -2.00
C GLN A 35 1.46 0.33 -1.89
N ASP A 36 2.73 0.54 -1.53
CA ASP A 36 3.70 -0.54 -1.31
C ASP A 36 3.24 -1.53 -0.25
N TYR A 37 2.68 -1.02 0.86
CA TYR A 37 2.12 -1.86 1.91
C TYR A 37 0.96 -2.72 1.41
N THR A 38 0.01 -2.13 0.66
CA THR A 38 -1.12 -2.89 0.09
C THR A 38 -0.66 -3.93 -0.92
N VAL A 39 0.36 -3.65 -1.72
CA VAL A 39 0.94 -4.61 -2.66
C VAL A 39 1.58 -5.76 -1.91
N ARG A 40 2.41 -5.49 -0.89
CA ARG A 40 3.04 -6.54 -0.08
C ARG A 40 2.03 -7.43 0.65
N ALA A 41 0.98 -6.82 1.20
CA ALA A 41 -0.11 -7.56 1.83
C ALA A 41 -0.77 -8.53 0.83
N LYS A 42 -1.08 -8.05 -0.39
CA LYS A 42 -1.66 -8.88 -1.45
C LYS A 42 -0.70 -9.96 -1.99
N MET A 43 0.61 -9.70 -1.99
CA MET A 43 1.61 -10.65 -2.48
C MET A 43 1.85 -11.83 -1.53
N SER A 44 1.40 -11.75 -0.28
CA SER A 44 1.62 -12.84 0.69
C SER A 44 0.92 -14.14 0.29
N GLU A 45 -0.30 -14.05 -0.25
CA GLU A 45 -1.08 -15.20 -0.73
C GLU A 45 -0.46 -15.91 -1.95
N PRO A 46 -0.16 -15.23 -3.08
CA PRO A 46 0.44 -15.89 -4.23
C PRO A 46 1.85 -16.41 -3.93
N ILE A 47 2.63 -15.77 -3.05
CA ILE A 47 3.94 -16.30 -2.63
C ILE A 47 3.76 -17.64 -1.90
N ALA A 48 2.77 -17.75 -1.02
CA ALA A 48 2.48 -19.01 -0.33
C ALA A 48 2.07 -20.11 -1.33
N ALA A 49 1.15 -19.82 -2.24
CA ALA A 49 0.71 -20.76 -3.28
C ALA A 49 1.86 -21.18 -4.21
N LEU A 50 2.72 -20.24 -4.62
CA LEU A 50 3.92 -20.54 -5.42
C LEU A 50 4.93 -21.40 -4.66
N SER A 51 5.08 -21.18 -3.35
CA SER A 51 5.94 -22.01 -2.50
C SER A 51 5.44 -23.45 -2.43
N GLU A 52 4.13 -23.65 -2.31
CA GLU A 52 3.51 -24.98 -2.33
C GLU A 52 3.74 -25.66 -3.69
N ALA A 53 3.46 -24.95 -4.79
CA ALA A 53 3.71 -25.46 -6.13
C ALA A 53 5.18 -25.85 -6.32
N LYS A 54 6.13 -25.01 -5.88
CA LYS A 54 7.57 -25.31 -5.95
C LYS A 54 7.92 -26.60 -5.22
N THR A 55 7.36 -26.83 -4.03
CA THR A 55 7.56 -28.08 -3.28
C THR A 55 7.03 -29.27 -4.07
N ALA A 56 5.81 -29.20 -4.60
CA ALA A 56 5.22 -30.29 -5.39
C ALA A 56 6.06 -30.66 -6.62
N TYR A 57 6.58 -29.67 -7.35
CA TYR A 57 7.49 -29.91 -8.48
C TYR A 57 8.81 -30.57 -8.03
N THR A 58 9.36 -30.12 -6.90
CA THR A 58 10.62 -30.66 -6.35
C THR A 58 10.44 -32.12 -5.91
N GLU A 59 9.31 -32.44 -5.27
CA GLU A 59 8.94 -33.81 -4.89
C GLU A 59 8.76 -34.70 -6.10
N TYR A 60 8.05 -34.22 -7.13
CA TYR A 60 7.86 -34.97 -8.36
C TYR A 60 9.19 -35.27 -9.05
N PHE A 61 10.07 -34.27 -9.18
CA PHE A 61 11.39 -34.45 -9.76
C PHE A 61 12.23 -35.46 -8.95
N SER A 62 12.17 -35.39 -7.62
CA SER A 62 12.88 -36.32 -6.74
C SER A 62 12.37 -37.75 -6.88
N ALA A 63 11.07 -37.94 -7.15
CA ALA A 63 10.46 -39.25 -7.34
C ALA A 63 10.69 -39.84 -8.74
N ASN A 64 10.65 -39.01 -9.79
CA ASN A 64 10.60 -39.46 -11.19
C ASN A 64 11.88 -39.18 -12.00
N GLY A 65 12.76 -38.29 -11.51
CA GLY A 65 14.00 -37.91 -12.20
C GLY A 65 13.83 -36.95 -13.38
N TYR A 66 12.61 -36.46 -13.65
CA TYR A 66 12.27 -35.47 -14.68
C TYR A 66 11.16 -34.55 -14.19
N LEU A 67 11.02 -33.36 -14.79
CA LEU A 67 9.95 -32.42 -14.41
C LEU A 67 8.63 -32.81 -15.11
N PRO A 68 7.46 -32.58 -14.49
CA PRO A 68 6.17 -32.90 -15.09
C PRO A 68 5.94 -32.28 -16.48
N ALA A 69 6.54 -31.11 -16.74
CA ALA A 69 6.38 -30.36 -17.98
C ALA A 69 7.21 -30.91 -19.16
N ASP A 70 8.18 -31.78 -18.90
CA ASP A 70 9.08 -32.34 -19.93
C ASP A 70 8.45 -33.53 -20.67
N GLN A 71 7.24 -33.96 -20.30
CA GLN A 71 6.49 -35.09 -20.87
C GLN A 71 5.47 -34.67 -21.96
N ALA A 72 5.56 -33.44 -22.48
CA ALA A 72 4.69 -32.93 -23.55
C ALA A 72 5.19 -33.30 -24.95
#